data_AF-A0A3C1BGE8-F1
#
_entry.id   AF-A0A3C1BGE8-F1
#
_cell.length_a   1.000
_cell.length_b   1.000
_cell.length_c   1.000
_cell.angle_alpha   90.00
_cell.angle_beta   90.00
_cell.angle_gamma   90.00
#
_symmetry.space_group_name_H-M   'P 1'
#
loop_
_entity.id
_entity.type
_entity.pdbx_description
1 polymer ?
#
loop_
_entity_poly.entity_id
_entity_poly.type
_entity_poly.pdbx_seq_one_letter_code
_entity_poly.pdbx_strand_id
1 'polypeptide(L)' 'MSQLITIIRSNDPSVKNKSLDEFCKYSSLSELLDEAKELEIYRKGESNLYNRVRALFFFFFFPFFFFF' A
#
# COMPACT_ATOMS: atom_id res chain seq x y z
N MET A 1 -2.57 -11.83 3.59
CA MET A 1 -1.26 -11.17 3.82
C MET A 1 -1.16 -10.04 2.82
N SER A 2 -1.16 -8.79 3.29
CA SER A 2 -1.10 -7.61 2.40
C SER A 2 0.28 -7.48 1.76
N GLN A 3 0.31 -7.43 0.43
CA GLN A 3 1.52 -7.23 -0.36
C GLN A 3 2.06 -5.81 -0.16
N LEU A 4 1.18 -4.81 -0.05
CA LEU A 4 1.59 -3.42 0.16
C LEU A 4 2.24 -3.20 1.53
N ILE A 5 1.72 -3.81 2.59
CA ILE A 5 2.35 -3.79 3.91
C ILE A 5 3.73 -4.44 3.86
N THR A 6 3.89 -5.52 3.10
CA THR A 6 5.18 -6.20 2.91
C THR A 6 6.18 -5.29 2.21
N ILE A 7 5.75 -4.53 1.19
CA ILE A 7 6.56 -3.53 0.50
C ILE A 7 6.95 -2.39 1.45
N ILE A 8 6.02 -1.90 2.28
CA ILE A 8 6.28 -0.82 3.25
C ILE A 8 7.30 -1.25 4.31
N ARG A 9 7.15 -2.46 4.85
CA ARG A 9 8.02 -2.99 5.90
C ARG A 9 9.37 -3.47 5.39
N SER A 10 9.53 -3.62 4.08
CA SER A 10 10.78 -4.10 3.51
C SER A 10 11.91 -3.08 3.71
N ASN A 11 13.01 -3.55 4.28
CA ASN A 11 14.25 -2.78 4.37
C ASN A 11 15.05 -2.80 3.06
N ASP A 12 14.73 -3.72 2.13
CA ASP A 12 15.40 -3.80 0.84
C ASP A 12 14.88 -2.69 -0.09
N PRO A 13 15.73 -1.75 -0.54
CA PRO A 13 15.33 -0.70 -1.47
C PRO A 13 14.75 -1.24 -2.78
N SER A 14 15.15 -2.43 -3.24
CA SER A 14 14.65 -3.06 -4.46
C SER A 14 13.18 -3.49 -4.35
N VAL A 15 12.77 -3.90 -3.16
CA VAL A 15 11.38 -4.27 -2.86
C VAL A 15 10.56 -3.04 -2.49
N LYS A 16 11.15 -2.15 -1.68
CA LYS A 16 10.51 -0.91 -1.22
C LYS A 16 10.16 0.03 -2.36
N ASN A 17 11.02 0.14 -3.39
CA ASN A 17 10.83 1.07 -4.50
C ASN A 17 9.90 0.54 -5.61
N LYS A 18 9.25 -0.62 -5.41
CA LYS A 18 8.21 -1.08 -6.33
C LYS A 18 7.07 -0.06 -6.39
N SER A 19 6.65 0.27 -7.60
CA SER A 19 5.59 1.23 -7.85
C SER A 19 4.24 0.61 -7.49
N LEU A 20 3.33 1.44 -6.96
CA LEU A 20 1.94 1.04 -6.73
C LEU A 20 1.23 0.72 -8.05
N ASP A 21 1.64 1.38 -9.13
CA ASP A 21 1.12 1.22 -10.49
C ASP A 21 1.22 -0.23 -10.99
N GLU A 22 2.39 -0.85 -10.82
CA GLU A 22 2.59 -2.26 -11.17
C GLU A 22 1.67 -3.17 -10.36
N PHE A 23 1.51 -2.92 -9.07
CA PHE A 23 0.62 -3.70 -8.22
C PHE A 23 -0.85 -3.55 -8.66
N CYS A 24 -1.32 -2.32 -8.90
CA CYS A 24 -2.69 -2.05 -9.29
C CYS A 24 -3.04 -2.62 -10.68
N LYS A 25 -2.07 -2.72 -11.59
CA LYS A 25 -2.27 -3.25 -12.94
C LYS A 25 -2.64 -4.73 -12.98
N TYR A 26 -2.19 -5.50 -12.00
CA TYR A 26 -2.45 -6.96 -11.92
C TYR A 26 -3.49 -7.33 -10.85
N SER A 27 -3.94 -6.37 -10.05
CA SER A 27 -4.86 -6.61 -8.93
C SER A 27 -6.31 -6.29 -9.34
N SER A 28 -7.24 -7.13 -8.90
CA SER A 28 -8.67 -6.89 -9.03
C SER A 28 -9.17 -5.81 -8.08
N LEU A 29 -10.31 -5.19 -8.38
CA LEU A 29 -10.92 -4.17 -7.51
C LEU A 29 -11.14 -4.67 -6.07
N SER A 30 -11.59 -5.92 -5.91
CA SER A 30 -11.76 -6.54 -4.59
C SER A 30 -10.46 -6.62 -3.81
N GLU A 31 -9.36 -7.03 -4.47
CA GLU A 31 -8.05 -7.10 -3.84
C GLU A 31 -7.52 -5.71 -3.46
N LEU A 32 -7.79 -4.71 -4.29
CA LEU A 32 -7.42 -3.32 -4.00
C LEU A 32 -8.16 -2.77 -2.77
N LEU A 33 -9.46 -3.07 -2.64
CA LEU A 33 -10.26 -2.66 -1.47
C LEU A 33 -9.83 -3.38 -0.20
N ASP A 34 -9.50 -4.68 -0.28
CA ASP A 34 -8.97 -5.43 0.84
C ASP A 34 -7.59 -4.90 1.28
N GLU A 35 -6.72 -4.57 0.34
CA GLU A 35 -5.43 -3.93 0.60
C GLU A 35 -5.59 -2.55 1.26
N ALA A 36 -6.53 -1.73 0.79
CA ALA A 36 -6.82 -0.43 1.39
C ALA A 36 -7.28 -0.55 2.85
N LYS A 37 -8.10 -1.57 3.15
CA LYS A 37 -8.56 -1.86 4.52
C LYS A 37 -7.42 -2.31 5.43
N GLU A 38 -6.56 -3.21 4.95
CA GLU A 38 -5.37 -3.67 5.67
C GLU A 38 -4.39 -2.52 5.95
N LEU A 39 -4.17 -1.64 4.97
CA LEU A 39 -3.33 -0.45 5.11
C LEU A 39 -3.86 0.52 6.18
N GLU A 40 -5.19 0.71 6.26
CA GLU A 40 -5.79 1.55 7.29
C GLU A 40 -5.57 0.97 8.69
N ILE A 41 -5.76 -0.34 8.85
CA ILE A 41 -5.52 -1.06 10.11
C ILE A 41 -4.04 -0.92 10.51
N TYR A 42 -3.13 -1.18 9.57
CA TYR A 42 -1.69 -1.06 9.77
C TYR A 42 -1.29 0.37 10.20
N ARG A 43 -1.78 1.39 9.50
CA ARG A 43 -1.48 2.80 9.81
C ARG A 43 -1.91 3.20 11.22
N LYS A 44 -2.99 2.61 11.75
CA LYS A 44 -3.47 2.86 13.12
C LYS A 44 -2.56 2.21 14.18
N GLY A 45 -1.99 1.03 13.89
CA GLY A 45 -1.12 0.29 14.82
C GLY A 45 0.37 0.62 14.74
N GLU A 46 0.84 1.17 13.62
CA GLU A 46 2.26 1.42 13.39
C GLU A 46 2.75 2.69 14.11
N SER A 47 3.86 2.58 14.85
CA SER A 47 4.49 3.69 15.57
C SER A 47 5.57 4.42 14.75
N ASN A 48 6.13 3.77 13.73
CA ASN A 48 7.13 4.37 12.85
C ASN A 48 6.49 5.39 11.90
N LEU A 49 6.88 6.65 12.02
CA LEU A 49 6.36 7.75 11.22
C LEU A 49 6.54 7.51 9.71
N TYR A 50 7.69 6.98 9.29
CA TYR A 50 7.97 6.71 7.87
C TYR A 50 6.97 5.71 7.30
N ASN A 51 6.75 4.61 8.02
CA ASN A 51 5.83 3.56 7.61
C ASN A 51 4.38 4.06 7.58
N ARG A 52 3.97 4.88 8.56
CA ARG A 52 2.64 5.51 8.58
C ARG A 52 2.42 6.45 7.40
N VAL A 53 3.39 7.33 7.12
CA VAL A 53 3.31 8.28 6.01
C VAL A 53 3.26 7.53 4.67
N ARG A 54 4.09 6.49 4.50
CA ARG A 54 4.08 5.67 3.29
C ARG A 54 2.76 4.92 3.11
N ALA A 55 2.19 4.38 4.18
CA ALA A 55 0.86 3.75 4.16
C ALA A 55 -0.25 4.76 3.79
N LEU A 56 -0.18 5.98 4.33
CA LEU A 56 -1.13 7.06 3.98
C LEU A 56 -1.02 7.44 2.49
N PHE A 57 0.21 7.50 1.97
CA PHE A 57 0.47 7.81 0.57
C PHE A 57 -0.16 6.77 -0.36
N PHE A 58 0.00 5.48 -0.04
CA PHE A 58 -0.64 4.40 -0.80
C PHE A 58 -2.16 4.44 -0.68
N PHE A 59 -2.71 4.66 0.51
CA PHE A 59 -4.15 4.76 0.74
C PHE A 59 -4.80 5.88 -0.11
N PHE A 60 -4.19 7.06 -0.20
CA PHE A 60 -4.71 8.17 -0.98
C PHE A 60 -4.64 7.95 -2.50
N PHE A 61 -3.75 7.06 -2.96
CA PHE A 61 -3.55 6.81 -4.39
C PHE A 61 -4.56 5.80 -4.97
N PHE A 62 -5.19 4.95 -4.15
CA PHE A 62 -6.21 4.00 -4.61
C PHE A 62 -7.38 4.65 -5.36
N PRO A 63 -8.02 5.72 -4.84
CA PRO A 63 -9.08 6.44 -5.56
C PRO A 63 -8.60 7.08 -6.86
N PHE A 64 -7.33 7.50 -6.92
CA PHE A 64 -6.74 8.10 -8.12
C PHE A 64 -6.57 7.06 -9.23
N PHE A 65 -6.16 5.84 -8.89
CA PHE A 65 -5.98 4.76 -9.86
C PHE A 65 -7.30 4.14 -10.32
N PHE A 66 -8.33 4.13 -9.48
CA PHE A 66 -9.64 3.56 -9.83
C PHE A 66 -10.39 4.35 -10.92
N PHE A 67 -10.02 5.61 -11.16
CA PHE A 67 -10.71 6.49 -12.11
C PHE A 67 -10.03 6.57 -13.50
N PHE A 68 -9.02 5.74 -13.77
CA PHE A 68 -8.28 5.69 -15.04
C PHE A 68 -8.27 4.27 -15.62
#